data_AF-A0A920ARJ3-F1
#
_entry.id   AF-A0A920ARJ3-F1
#
_cell.length_a   1.000
_cell.length_b   1.000
_cell.length_c   1.000
_cell.angle_alpha   90.00
_cell.angle_beta   90.00
_cell.angle_gamma   90.00
#
_symmetry.space_group_name_H-M   'P 1'
#
loop_
_entity.id
_entity.type
_entity.pdbx_description
1 polymer ?
#
loop_
_entity_poly.entity_id
_entity_poly.type
_entity_poly.pdbx_seq_one_letter_code
_entity_poly.pdbx_strand_id
1 'polypeptide(L)'
;MGLSFKENSPDLRNSGVARLVTTLESFNCNVHVYDPWIDKDEAQKEFNIELLNEPEKGKYDAIILAVAHDEFKELSSKEIRSYGSKNHVLYDIKYLLDQSEVDGRL
;
A
#
# COMPACT_ATOMS: atom_id res chain seq x y z
N MET A 1 0.37 0.33 -0.18
CA MET A 1 1.10 0.59 1.08
C MET A 1 0.30 -0.01 2.22
N GLY A 2 0.90 -0.94 2.95
CA GLY A 2 0.26 -1.82 3.92
C GLY A 2 -0.13 -3.17 3.30
N LEU A 3 0.03 -4.22 4.08
CA LEU A 3 -0.37 -5.61 3.83
C LEU A 3 -0.94 -6.24 5.10
N SER A 4 -0.55 -5.80 6.28
CA SER A 4 -1.04 -6.33 7.55
C SER A 4 -2.57 -6.28 7.70
N PHE A 5 -3.10 -7.14 8.57
CA PHE A 5 -4.53 -7.14 8.92
C PHE A 5 -4.93 -5.89 9.73
N LYS A 6 -4.02 -5.40 10.58
CA LYS A 6 -4.26 -4.27 11.48
C LYS A 6 -3.03 -3.39 11.55
N GLU A 7 -3.24 -2.12 11.84
CA GLU A 7 -2.16 -1.15 12.00
C GLU A 7 -1.13 -1.60 13.05
N ASN A 8 0.13 -1.21 12.80
CA ASN A 8 1.28 -1.39 13.68
C ASN A 8 1.45 -2.82 14.20
N SER A 9 1.25 -3.80 13.32
CA SER A 9 1.29 -5.22 13.69
C SER A 9 1.75 -6.12 12.56
N PRO A 10 2.49 -7.20 12.88
CA PRO A 10 2.90 -8.20 11.89
C PRO A 10 1.79 -9.18 11.47
N ASP A 11 0.54 -9.02 11.93
CA ASP A 11 -0.49 -10.06 11.74
C ASP A 11 -1.04 -10.10 10.30
N LEU A 12 -0.85 -11.22 9.61
CA LEU A 12 -1.27 -11.44 8.21
C LEU A 12 -2.56 -12.25 8.06
N ARG A 13 -2.98 -13.01 9.08
CA ARG A 13 -3.88 -14.18 8.93
C ARG A 13 -5.26 -13.91 8.31
N ASN A 14 -5.71 -12.65 8.31
CA ASN A 14 -6.99 -12.23 7.72
C ASN A 14 -6.87 -10.95 6.90
N SER A 15 -5.70 -10.67 6.33
CA SER A 15 -5.52 -9.44 5.55
C SER A 15 -6.44 -9.40 4.34
N GLY A 16 -7.42 -8.48 4.36
CA GLY A 16 -8.22 -8.14 3.19
C GLY A 16 -7.39 -7.48 2.08
N VAL A 17 -6.19 -6.98 2.41
CA VAL A 17 -5.29 -6.34 1.45
C VAL A 17 -4.68 -7.38 0.51
N ALA A 18 -4.39 -8.59 0.98
CA ALA A 18 -3.93 -9.67 0.10
C ALA A 18 -4.94 -9.95 -1.03
N ARG A 19 -6.24 -9.97 -0.70
CA ARG A 19 -7.30 -10.12 -1.72
C ARG A 19 -7.36 -8.92 -2.67
N LEU A 20 -7.14 -7.71 -2.19
CA LEU A 20 -7.05 -6.51 -3.05
C LEU A 20 -5.91 -6.65 -4.06
N VAL A 21 -4.73 -7.10 -3.62
CA VAL A 21 -3.56 -7.36 -4.48
C VAL A 21 -3.91 -8.36 -5.57
N THR A 22 -4.41 -9.55 -5.22
CA THR A 22 -4.79 -10.58 -6.20
C THR A 22 -5.87 -10.09 -7.18
N THR A 23 -6.81 -9.26 -6.70
CA THR A 23 -7.85 -8.69 -7.56
C THR A 23 -7.25 -7.73 -8.59
N LEU A 24 -6.34 -6.85 -8.18
CA LEU A 24 -5.66 -5.93 -9.09
C LEU A 24 -4.78 -6.68 -10.11
N GLU A 25 -4.04 -7.70 -9.67
CA GLU A 25 -3.25 -8.55 -10.56
C GLU A 25 -4.14 -9.28 -11.58
N SER A 26 -5.35 -9.70 -11.20
CA SER A 26 -6.31 -10.31 -12.11
C SER A 26 -6.80 -9.37 -13.22
N PHE A 27 -6.69 -8.06 -13.00
CA PHE A 27 -6.91 -7.02 -14.03
C PHE A 27 -5.63 -6.67 -14.81
N ASN A 28 -4.61 -7.51 -14.75
CA ASN A 28 -3.30 -7.30 -15.39
C ASN A 28 -2.53 -6.06 -14.86
N CYS A 29 -2.83 -5.60 -13.64
CA CYS A 29 -2.02 -4.58 -13.00
C CYS A 29 -0.71 -5.17 -12.47
N ASN A 30 0.39 -4.44 -12.59
CA ASN A 30 1.63 -4.76 -11.89
C ASN A 30 1.57 -4.19 -10.47
N VAL A 31 1.45 -5.05 -9.47
CA VAL A 31 1.24 -4.65 -8.08
C VAL A 31 2.53 -4.84 -7.29
N HIS A 32 2.96 -3.78 -6.62
CA HIS A 32 4.01 -3.87 -5.61
C HIS A 32 3.45 -3.53 -4.24
N VAL A 33 3.89 -4.28 -3.23
CA VAL A 33 3.41 -4.15 -1.86
C VAL A 33 4.58 -3.76 -0.97
N TYR A 34 4.34 -2.79 -0.08
CA TYR A 34 5.29 -2.34 0.92
C TYR A 34 4.56 -2.26 2.26
N ASP A 35 5.09 -2.94 3.28
CA ASP A 35 4.62 -2.88 4.66
C ASP A 35 5.84 -3.06 5.59
N PRO A 36 6.15 -2.08 6.47
CA PRO A 36 7.32 -2.14 7.33
C PRO A 36 7.18 -3.14 8.49
N TRP A 37 5.97 -3.61 8.81
CA TRP A 37 5.73 -4.53 9.93
C TRP A 37 5.74 -6.00 9.53
N ILE A 38 5.73 -6.29 8.23
CA ILE A 38 5.60 -7.66 7.72
C ILE A 38 6.96 -8.20 7.28
N ASP A 39 7.27 -9.42 7.70
CA ASP A 39 8.41 -10.17 7.19
C ASP A 39 8.17 -10.64 5.75
N LYS A 40 9.20 -10.52 4.90
CA LYS A 40 9.09 -10.84 3.48
C LYS A 40 8.84 -12.32 3.22
N ASP A 41 9.51 -13.18 3.97
CA ASP A 41 9.39 -14.62 3.80
C ASP A 41 7.99 -15.08 4.26
N GLU A 42 7.44 -14.43 5.29
CA GLU A 42 6.07 -14.68 5.75
C GLU A 42 5.02 -14.25 4.71
N ALA A 43 5.16 -13.05 4.14
CA ALA A 43 4.25 -12.57 3.08
C ALA A 43 4.29 -13.47 1.83
N GLN A 44 5.48 -13.91 1.43
CA GLN A 44 5.65 -14.82 0.30
C GLN A 44 5.05 -16.19 0.59
N LYS A 45 5.22 -16.71 1.80
CA LYS A 45 4.70 -18.04 2.18
C LYS A 45 3.18 -18.07 2.30
N GLU A 46 2.58 -17.06 2.92
CA GLU A 46 1.14 -17.05 3.20
C GLU A 46 0.30 -16.60 1.99
N PHE A 47 0.80 -15.63 1.22
CA PHE A 47 0.04 -14.99 0.14
C PHE A 47 0.73 -15.00 -1.23
N ASN A 48 1.97 -15.52 -1.34
CA ASN A 48 2.77 -15.44 -2.57
C ASN A 48 2.96 -13.99 -3.05
N ILE A 49 3.10 -13.07 -2.10
CA ILE A 49 3.31 -11.64 -2.35
C ILE A 49 4.77 -11.30 -2.02
N GLU A 50 5.49 -10.78 -3.00
CA GLU A 50 6.83 -10.23 -2.80
C GLU A 50 6.76 -8.81 -2.24
N LEU A 51 7.30 -8.61 -1.04
CA LEU A 51 7.37 -7.30 -0.40
C LEU A 51 8.59 -6.49 -0.85
N LEU A 52 8.35 -5.23 -1.21
CA LEU A 52 9.40 -4.24 -1.43
C LEU A 52 10.07 -3.85 -0.10
N ASN A 53 11.36 -3.54 -0.18
CA ASN A 53 12.05 -2.88 0.95
C ASN A 53 11.56 -1.45 1.10
N GLU A 54 11.53 -0.71 -0.01
CA GLU A 54 11.05 0.66 -0.08
C GLU A 54 10.41 0.90 -1.45
N PRO A 55 9.37 1.74 -1.54
CA PRO A 55 8.80 2.15 -2.82
C PRO A 55 9.75 3.06 -3.60
N GLU A 56 9.82 2.85 -4.92
CA GLU A 56 10.64 3.65 -5.81
C GLU A 56 9.96 4.99 -6.18
N LYS A 57 10.73 6.07 -6.25
CA LYS A 57 10.21 7.39 -6.61
C LYS A 57 9.89 7.49 -8.10
N GLY A 58 8.79 8.17 -8.45
CA GLY A 58 8.43 8.43 -9.84
C GLY A 58 7.91 7.23 -10.65
N LYS A 59 7.57 6.11 -10.00
CA LYS A 59 7.33 4.83 -10.66
C LYS A 59 5.85 4.46 -10.83
N TYR A 60 5.01 4.83 -9.87
CA TYR A 60 3.67 4.22 -9.76
C TYR A 60 2.58 5.06 -10.41
N ASP A 61 1.72 4.44 -11.22
CA ASP A 61 0.54 5.12 -11.78
C ASP A 61 -0.63 5.18 -10.79
N ALA A 62 -0.61 4.33 -9.76
CA ALA A 62 -1.55 4.38 -8.65
C ALA A 62 -0.86 4.01 -7.33
N ILE A 63 -1.19 4.75 -6.28
CA ILE A 63 -0.73 4.53 -4.92
C ILE A 63 -1.96 4.33 -4.04
N ILE A 64 -2.01 3.21 -3.33
CA ILE A 64 -3.13 2.87 -2.46
C ILE A 64 -2.63 2.78 -1.02
N LEU A 65 -3.22 3.58 -0.12
CA LEU A 65 -3.02 3.46 1.33
C LEU A 65 -4.05 2.47 1.87
N ALA A 66 -3.60 1.24 2.16
CA ALA A 66 -4.47 0.13 2.52
C ALA A 66 -4.54 -0.12 4.03
N VAL A 67 -3.51 0.30 4.79
CA VAL A 67 -3.43 0.16 6.25
C VAL A 67 -2.92 1.46 6.87
N ALA A 68 -3.37 1.76 8.09
CA ALA A 68 -3.07 2.97 8.83
C ALA A 68 -1.84 2.84 9.74
N HIS A 69 -0.69 2.42 9.21
CA HIS A 69 0.53 2.37 10.01
C HIS A 69 1.01 3.77 10.39
N ASP A 70 1.65 3.90 11.56
CA ASP A 70 2.17 5.17 12.03
C ASP A 70 3.26 5.71 11.09
N GLU A 71 4.08 4.82 10.51
CA GLU A 71 5.05 5.16 9.47
C GLU A 71 4.42 5.80 8.23
N PHE A 72 3.16 5.49 7.92
CA PHE A 72 2.44 6.11 6.80
C PHE A 72 1.73 7.40 7.22
N LYS A 73 1.28 7.49 8.48
CA LYS A 73 0.68 8.71 9.06
C LYS A 73 1.71 9.84 9.17
N GLU A 74 2.98 9.50 9.36
CA GLU A 74 4.08 10.48 9.44
C GLU A 74 4.44 11.07 8.07
N LEU A 75 4.09 10.40 6.97
CA LEU A 75 4.36 10.88 5.61
C LEU A 75 3.33 11.92 5.19
N SER A 76 3.80 13.04 4.64
CA SER A 76 2.93 14.01 4.00
C SER A 76 2.38 13.49 2.66
N SER A 77 1.23 14.03 2.24
CA SER A 77 0.66 13.74 0.91
C SER A 77 1.65 13.95 -0.23
N LYS A 78 2.53 14.96 -0.13
CA LYS A 78 3.59 15.24 -1.11
C LYS A 78 4.65 14.15 -1.16
N GLU A 79 5.05 13.61 0.00
CA GLU A 79 6.03 12.52 0.07
C GLU A 79 5.47 11.25 -0.53
N ILE A 80 4.21 10.93 -0.22
CA ILE A 80 3.52 9.77 -0.80
C ILE A 80 3.41 9.95 -2.33
N ARG A 81 2.97 11.12 -2.80
CA ARG A 81 2.87 11.41 -4.24
C ARG A 81 4.23 11.41 -4.95
N SER A 82 5.35 11.55 -4.24
CA SER A 82 6.68 11.45 -4.84
C SER A 82 7.01 10.05 -5.36
N TYR A 83 6.30 9.02 -4.89
CA TYR A 83 6.37 7.67 -5.46
C TYR A 83 5.67 7.58 -6.82
N GLY A 84 4.71 8.46 -7.08
CA GLY A 84 3.89 8.44 -8.27
C GLY A 84 4.63 8.90 -9.52
N SER A 85 4.29 8.31 -10.67
CA SER A 85 4.73 8.77 -11.99
C SER A 85 4.11 10.14 -12.31
N LYS A 86 4.41 10.73 -13.49
CA LYS A 86 3.92 12.07 -13.85
C LYS A 86 2.39 12.20 -13.75
N ASN A 87 1.66 11.15 -14.13
CA ASN A 87 0.20 11.08 -14.03
C ASN A 87 -0.14 9.89 -13.13
N HIS A 88 -0.47 10.14 -11.88
CA HIS A 88 -0.77 9.10 -10.92
C HIS A 88 -2.03 9.40 -10.12
N VAL A 89 -2.59 8.35 -9.50
CA VAL A 89 -3.72 8.43 -8.57
C VAL A 89 -3.26 8.07 -7.17
N LEU A 90 -3.64 8.88 -6.18
CA LEU A 90 -3.52 8.57 -4.75
C LEU A 90 -4.90 8.22 -4.18
N TYR A 91 -5.05 6.97 -3.75
CA TYR A 91 -6.27 6.44 -3.17
C TYR A 91 -6.07 6.05 -1.70
N ASP A 92 -6.90 6.58 -0.82
CA ASP A 92 -6.80 6.36 0.62
C ASP A 92 -8.01 5.61 1.16
N ILE A 93 -7.81 4.33 1.54
CA ILE A 93 -8.86 3.46 2.10
C ILE A 93 -9.02 3.71 3.61
N LYS A 94 -8.05 4.36 4.25
CA LYS A 94 -7.95 4.46 5.71
C LYS A 94 -8.13 5.87 6.25
N TYR A 95 -8.41 6.84 5.39
CA TYR A 95 -8.66 8.23 5.78
C TYR A 95 -7.49 8.84 6.56
N LEU A 96 -6.26 8.52 6.14
CA LEU A 96 -5.03 9.06 6.70
C LEU A 96 -4.80 10.52 6.31
N LEU A 97 -5.20 10.88 5.09
CA LEU A 97 -4.96 12.19 4.51
C LEU A 97 -6.24 13.03 4.42
N ASP A 98 -6.08 14.34 4.30
CA ASP A 98 -7.21 15.24 4.10
C ASP A 98 -7.88 14.97 2.75
N GLN A 99 -9.20 15.23 2.68
CA GLN A 99 -9.97 15.00 1.45
C GLN A 99 -9.41 15.75 0.23
N SER A 100 -8.84 16.93 0.45
CA SER A 100 -8.24 17.74 -0.61
C SER A 100 -6.88 17.22 -1.09
N GLU A 101 -6.29 16.25 -0.40
CA GLU A 101 -4.96 15.73 -0.70
C GLU A 101 -4.97 14.42 -1.50
N VAL A 102 -6.13 13.77 -1.58
CA VAL A 102 -6.32 12.46 -2.22
C VAL A 102 -7.21 12.57 -3.46
N ASP A 103 -6.98 11.69 -4.42
CA ASP A 103 -7.79 11.61 -5.65
C ASP A 103 -9.05 10.76 -5.43
N GLY A 104 -9.02 9.87 -4.43
CA GLY A 104 -10.18 9.08 -4.02
C GLY A 104 -10.02 8.50 -2.62
N ARG A 105 -11.15 8.20 -1.98
CA ARG A 105 -11.24 7.51 -0.68
C ARG A 105 -12.55 6.73 -0.56
N LEU A 106 -12.58 5.68 0.25
CA LEU A 106 -13.76 4.85 0.55
C LEU A 106 -13.82 4.50 2.02
#